data_AF-A0A7Z2VDQ0-F1
#
_entry.id   AF-A0A7Z2VDQ0-F1
#
_cell.length_a   1.000
_cell.length_b   1.000
_cell.length_c   1.000
_cell.angle_alpha   90.00
_cell.angle_beta   90.00
_cell.angle_gamma   90.00
#
_symmetry.space_group_name_H-M   'P 1'
#
loop_
_entity.id
_entity.type
_entity.pdbx_description
1 polymer ?
#
loop_
_entity_poly.entity_id
_entity_poly.type
_entity_poly.pdbx_seq_one_letter_code
_entity_poly.pdbx_strand_id
1 'polypeptide(L)'
;MTEMPAPARRVPWAWLLLAIAVLAVGVALFLGWRAWQGHHAAQLQAAQAQQQRWDGTQQLLETLRRDQRLANERLQDAAATNRVLRDEMLGLSQRSALLEETVQKLADPNRHGAQALRLDEVELLLRLGQQRLSIAGDADGARRAYALANGALNGIDDPGYLNLRQALVQERDALDRLGAGPQAQLGQTLDRIAADLQRLPEQTAQASDAGRPWWQKVLAPLVEIRPSRGDALLTGGERHAAGDALQIELSLARAAAERGDAQGLAQALRRVDTWTTRLWPDSPQRAQVRSRLRALQQAPLRPQLPELGTTLLQLQAMREGRSTQ
;
A
#
# COMPACT_ATOMS: atom_id res chain seq x y z
N MET A 1 -170.56 -47.53 -27.99
CA MET A 1 -171.31 -46.52 -27.21
C MET A 1 -170.94 -46.78 -25.75
N THR A 2 -170.33 -45.92 -24.94
CA THR A 2 -170.12 -44.44 -24.87
C THR A 2 -169.16 -44.22 -23.67
N GLU A 3 -168.00 -43.56 -23.83
CA GLU A 3 -167.66 -42.15 -23.45
C GLU A 3 -166.88 -41.99 -22.12
N MET A 4 -165.95 -41.02 -22.14
CA MET A 4 -164.85 -40.59 -21.24
C MET A 4 -165.33 -39.84 -19.95
N PRO A 5 -164.50 -39.52 -18.90
CA PRO A 5 -163.52 -38.40 -18.94
C PRO A 5 -162.27 -38.44 -17.99
N ALA A 6 -161.34 -37.50 -18.21
CA ALA A 6 -160.18 -37.15 -17.35
C ALA A 6 -160.53 -36.04 -16.32
N PRO A 7 -159.74 -35.82 -15.23
CA PRO A 7 -158.92 -34.58 -15.19
C PRO A 7 -157.63 -34.53 -14.30
N ALA A 8 -156.75 -33.59 -14.70
CA ALA A 8 -155.90 -32.59 -13.97
C ALA A 8 -154.67 -32.93 -13.07
N ARG A 9 -153.54 -32.26 -13.41
CA ARG A 9 -152.22 -32.16 -12.74
C ARG A 9 -152.19 -31.29 -11.47
N ARG A 10 -151.32 -31.65 -10.51
CA ARG A 10 -150.60 -30.72 -9.61
C ARG A 10 -149.12 -31.18 -9.51
N VAL A 11 -148.17 -30.29 -9.79
CA VAL A 11 -146.73 -30.58 -9.71
C VAL A 11 -146.22 -30.16 -8.32
N PRO A 12 -145.60 -31.04 -7.53
CA PRO A 12 -145.21 -30.72 -6.16
C PRO A 12 -143.86 -29.99 -6.13
N TRP A 13 -143.79 -28.91 -5.33
CA TRP A 13 -142.61 -28.11 -4.96
C TRP A 13 -141.34 -28.92 -4.58
N ALA A 14 -141.51 -30.18 -4.22
CA ALA A 14 -140.42 -31.13 -3.96
C ALA A 14 -139.43 -31.25 -5.14
N TRP A 15 -139.91 -31.13 -6.39
CA TRP A 15 -139.04 -31.19 -7.56
C TRP A 15 -138.15 -29.95 -7.74
N LEU A 16 -138.60 -28.77 -7.30
CA LEU A 16 -137.79 -27.55 -7.32
C LEU A 16 -136.68 -27.59 -6.26
N LEU A 17 -137.00 -28.06 -5.05
CA LEU A 17 -136.00 -28.25 -3.99
C LEU A 17 -134.97 -29.32 -4.38
N LEU A 18 -135.41 -30.38 -5.06
CA LEU A 18 -134.52 -31.41 -5.59
C LEU A 18 -133.57 -30.86 -6.67
N ALA A 19 -134.08 -30.03 -7.59
CA ALA A 19 -133.26 -29.40 -8.62
C ALA A 19 -132.20 -28.44 -8.02
N ILE A 20 -132.55 -27.67 -6.99
CA ILE A 20 -131.62 -26.78 -6.29
C ILE A 20 -130.58 -27.58 -5.51
N ALA A 21 -130.98 -28.67 -4.85
CA ALA A 21 -130.05 -29.55 -4.14
C ALA A 21 -129.03 -30.19 -5.10
N VAL A 22 -129.48 -30.65 -6.27
CA VAL A 22 -128.59 -31.20 -7.31
C VAL A 22 -127.64 -30.13 -7.85
N LEU A 23 -128.12 -28.91 -8.06
CA LEU A 23 -127.30 -27.80 -8.54
C LEU A 23 -126.25 -27.37 -7.50
N ALA A 24 -126.63 -27.32 -6.21
CA ALA A 24 -125.71 -27.04 -5.11
C ALA A 24 -124.62 -28.11 -4.98
N VAL A 25 -124.98 -29.39 -5.13
CA VAL A 25 -124.01 -30.50 -5.13
C VAL A 25 -123.08 -30.41 -6.36
N GLY A 26 -123.62 -30.08 -7.53
CA GLY A 26 -122.81 -29.86 -8.75
C GLY A 26 -121.80 -28.72 -8.60
N VAL A 27 -122.22 -27.60 -8.00
CA VAL A 27 -121.34 -26.45 -7.72
C VAL A 27 -120.29 -26.82 -6.66
N ALA A 28 -120.66 -27.55 -5.61
CA ALA A 28 -119.72 -28.00 -4.58
C ALA A 28 -118.67 -28.97 -5.16
N LEU A 29 -119.07 -29.91 -6.02
CA LEU A 29 -118.16 -30.81 -6.73
C LEU A 29 -117.23 -30.06 -7.68
N PHE A 30 -117.74 -29.06 -8.41
CA PHE A 30 -116.93 -28.25 -9.32
C PHE A 30 -115.91 -27.36 -8.57
N LEU A 31 -116.31 -26.72 -7.48
CA LEU A 31 -115.41 -25.94 -6.63
C LEU A 31 -114.36 -26.83 -5.95
N GLY A 32 -114.76 -28.03 -5.50
CA GLY A 32 -113.85 -29.04 -4.95
C GLY A 32 -112.81 -29.50 -5.97
N TRP A 33 -113.23 -29.80 -7.21
CA TRP A 33 -112.31 -30.15 -8.29
C TRP A 33 -111.36 -28.98 -8.61
N ARG A 34 -111.87 -27.75 -8.73
CA ARG A 34 -111.05 -26.57 -9.01
C ARG A 34 -110.02 -26.29 -7.91
N ALA A 35 -110.41 -26.46 -6.64
CA ALA A 35 -109.50 -26.32 -5.50
C ALA A 35 -108.42 -27.42 -5.49
N TRP A 36 -108.82 -28.67 -5.77
CA TRP A 36 -107.89 -29.79 -5.89
C TRP A 36 -106.85 -29.57 -7.01
N GLN A 37 -107.29 -29.06 -8.16
CA GLN A 37 -106.42 -28.75 -9.28
C GLN A 37 -105.47 -27.59 -9.00
N GLY A 38 -105.91 -26.59 -8.23
CA GLY A 38 -105.06 -25.50 -7.73
C GLY A 38 -104.00 -25.98 -6.74
N HIS A 39 -104.36 -26.88 -5.82
CA HIS A 39 -103.40 -27.47 -4.87
C HIS A 39 -102.35 -28.33 -5.55
N HIS A 40 -102.72 -29.12 -6.56
CA HIS A 40 -101.77 -29.90 -7.35
C HIS A 40 -100.78 -29.02 -8.12
N ALA A 41 -101.25 -27.93 -8.73
CA ALA A 41 -100.38 -26.97 -9.43
C ALA A 41 -99.41 -26.26 -8.45
N ALA A 42 -99.89 -25.85 -7.27
CA ALA A 42 -99.06 -25.21 -6.26
C ALA A 42 -98.00 -26.15 -5.67
N GLN A 43 -98.32 -27.43 -5.47
CA GLN A 43 -97.35 -28.44 -5.02
C GLN A 43 -96.23 -28.67 -6.05
N LEU A 44 -96.58 -28.75 -7.33
CA LEU A 44 -95.60 -28.90 -8.41
C LEU A 44 -94.67 -27.67 -8.50
N GLN A 45 -95.22 -26.46 -8.37
CA GLN A 45 -94.42 -25.23 -8.35
C GLN A 45 -93.51 -25.14 -7.11
N ALA A 46 -94.00 -25.53 -5.94
CA ALA A 46 -93.20 -25.58 -4.72
C ALA A 46 -92.05 -26.60 -4.84
N ALA A 47 -92.32 -27.78 -5.41
CA ALA A 47 -91.30 -28.78 -5.69
C ALA A 47 -90.25 -28.27 -6.68
N GLN A 48 -90.67 -27.63 -7.78
CA GLN A 48 -89.76 -27.03 -8.76
C GLN A 48 -88.92 -25.89 -8.16
N ALA A 49 -89.52 -25.00 -7.37
CA ALA A 49 -88.81 -23.93 -6.69
C ALA A 49 -87.79 -24.47 -5.67
N GLN A 50 -88.14 -25.56 -4.97
CA GLN A 50 -87.22 -26.24 -4.06
C GLN A 50 -86.07 -26.90 -4.83
N GLN A 51 -86.34 -27.50 -5.99
CA GLN A 51 -85.33 -28.13 -6.84
C GLN A 51 -84.35 -27.10 -7.43
N GLN A 52 -84.84 -25.94 -7.89
CA GLN A 52 -84.00 -24.83 -8.33
C GLN A 52 -83.11 -24.27 -7.21
N ARG A 53 -83.62 -24.21 -5.97
CA ARG A 53 -82.80 -23.83 -4.80
C ARG A 53 -81.71 -24.86 -4.55
N TRP A 54 -82.02 -26.16 -4.61
CA TRP A 54 -81.03 -27.22 -4.49
C TRP A 54 -79.95 -27.13 -5.58
N ASP A 55 -80.35 -26.99 -6.84
CA ASP A 55 -79.42 -26.84 -7.96
C ASP A 55 -78.53 -25.60 -7.79
N GLY A 56 -79.12 -24.47 -7.37
CA GLY A 56 -78.37 -23.25 -7.06
C GLY A 56 -77.36 -23.45 -5.93
N THR A 57 -77.72 -24.16 -4.86
CA THR A 57 -76.78 -24.47 -3.76
C THR A 57 -75.68 -25.43 -4.19
N GLN A 58 -75.99 -26.42 -5.05
CA GLN A 58 -75.00 -27.36 -5.58
C GLN A 58 -74.00 -26.64 -6.49
N GLN A 59 -74.48 -25.76 -7.36
CA GLN A 59 -73.62 -24.93 -8.21
C GLN A 59 -72.71 -24.03 -7.37
N LEU A 60 -73.23 -23.41 -6.30
CA LEU A 60 -72.42 -22.59 -5.39
C LEU A 60 -71.35 -23.41 -4.67
N LEU A 61 -71.68 -24.63 -4.24
CA LEU A 61 -70.70 -25.54 -3.63
C LEU A 61 -69.64 -25.98 -4.63
N GLU A 62 -70.00 -26.20 -5.88
CA GLU A 62 -69.05 -26.53 -6.95
C GLU A 62 -68.12 -25.36 -7.28
N THR A 63 -68.63 -24.13 -7.35
CA THR A 63 -67.80 -22.95 -7.57
C THR A 63 -66.86 -22.70 -6.40
N LEU A 64 -67.36 -22.78 -5.15
CA LEU A 64 -66.52 -22.70 -3.94
C LEU A 64 -65.43 -23.78 -3.93
N ARG A 65 -65.76 -25.02 -4.31
CA ARG A 65 -64.77 -26.11 -4.42
C ARG A 65 -63.73 -25.84 -5.50
N ARG A 66 -64.13 -25.27 -6.65
CA ARG A 66 -63.20 -24.87 -7.72
C ARG A 66 -62.29 -23.73 -7.26
N ASP A 67 -62.84 -22.70 -6.62
CA ASP A 67 -62.08 -21.57 -6.09
C ASP A 67 -61.10 -22.00 -5.00
N GLN A 68 -61.52 -22.90 -4.12
CA GLN A 68 -60.64 -23.47 -3.10
C GLN A 68 -59.46 -24.22 -3.74
N ARG A 69 -59.70 -24.99 -4.82
CA ARG A 69 -58.63 -25.68 -5.55
C ARG A 69 -57.68 -24.69 -6.20
N LEU A 70 -58.20 -23.68 -6.90
CA LEU A 70 -57.38 -22.62 -7.52
C LEU A 70 -56.57 -21.83 -6.49
N ALA A 71 -57.14 -21.53 -5.33
CA ALA A 71 -56.43 -20.87 -4.23
C ALA A 71 -55.30 -21.76 -3.69
N ASN A 72 -55.55 -23.07 -3.56
CA ASN A 72 -54.55 -24.02 -3.08
C ASN A 72 -53.42 -24.22 -4.10
N GLU A 73 -53.75 -24.27 -5.40
CA GLU A 73 -52.76 -24.29 -6.49
C GLU A 73 -51.88 -23.02 -6.46
N ARG A 74 -52.47 -21.83 -6.35
CA ARG A 74 -51.71 -20.57 -6.22
C ARG A 74 -50.81 -20.53 -4.98
N LEU A 75 -51.26 -21.09 -3.85
CA LEU A 75 -50.45 -21.21 -2.64
C LEU A 75 -49.27 -22.16 -2.85
N GLN A 76 -49.49 -23.28 -3.54
CA GLN A 76 -48.43 -24.22 -3.88
C GLN A 76 -47.41 -23.60 -4.85
N ASP A 77 -47.88 -22.88 -5.87
CA ASP A 77 -47.02 -22.16 -6.83
C ASP A 77 -46.20 -21.04 -6.14
N ALA A 78 -46.83 -20.28 -5.25
CA ALA A 78 -46.13 -19.26 -4.47
C ALA A 78 -45.08 -19.90 -3.55
N ALA A 79 -45.39 -21.03 -2.92
CA ALA A 79 -44.44 -21.78 -2.08
C ALA A 79 -43.29 -22.36 -2.91
N ALA A 80 -43.56 -22.87 -4.13
CA ALA A 80 -42.54 -23.38 -5.04
C ALA A 80 -41.60 -22.25 -5.48
N THR A 81 -42.15 -21.11 -5.91
CA THR A 81 -41.36 -19.93 -6.31
C THR A 81 -40.49 -19.43 -5.15
N ASN A 82 -41.03 -19.39 -3.91
CA ASN A 82 -40.28 -18.96 -2.74
C ASN A 82 -39.12 -19.91 -2.40
N ARG A 83 -39.31 -21.23 -2.57
CA ARG A 83 -38.20 -22.20 -2.45
C ARG A 83 -37.11 -21.94 -3.50
N VAL A 84 -37.48 -21.72 -4.76
CA VAL A 84 -36.50 -21.41 -5.83
C VAL A 84 -35.75 -20.12 -5.53
N LEU A 85 -36.44 -19.05 -5.12
CA LEU A 85 -35.81 -17.80 -4.69
C LEU A 85 -34.84 -18.00 -3.52
N ARG A 86 -35.20 -18.85 -2.56
CA ARG A 86 -34.34 -19.19 -1.42
C ARG A 86 -33.11 -19.98 -1.86
N ASP A 87 -33.27 -20.94 -2.76
CA ASP A 87 -32.16 -21.72 -3.32
C ASP A 87 -31.24 -20.83 -4.17
N GLU A 88 -31.80 -19.88 -4.93
CA GLU A 88 -31.02 -18.88 -5.65
C GLU A 88 -30.30 -17.92 -4.70
N MET A 89 -30.93 -17.46 -3.61
CA MET A 89 -30.27 -16.65 -2.58
C MET A 89 -29.12 -17.41 -1.92
N LEU A 90 -29.32 -18.69 -1.59
CA LEU A 90 -28.26 -19.54 -1.05
C LEU A 90 -27.14 -19.75 -2.08
N GLY A 91 -27.49 -19.95 -3.35
CA GLY A 91 -26.53 -20.05 -4.45
C GLY A 91 -25.75 -18.76 -4.67
N LEU A 92 -26.40 -17.59 -4.59
CA LEU A 92 -25.76 -16.27 -4.64
C LEU A 92 -24.83 -16.04 -3.46
N SER A 93 -25.22 -16.44 -2.26
CA SER A 93 -24.38 -16.35 -1.06
C SER A 93 -23.15 -17.26 -1.13
N GLN A 94 -23.30 -18.50 -1.64
CA GLN A 94 -22.16 -19.39 -1.87
C GLN A 94 -21.22 -18.85 -2.95
N ARG A 95 -21.78 -18.31 -4.04
CA ARG A 95 -20.99 -17.68 -5.10
C ARG A 95 -20.31 -16.40 -4.62
N SER A 96 -20.94 -15.58 -3.79
CA SER A 96 -20.31 -14.39 -3.23
C SER A 96 -19.16 -14.76 -2.29
N ALA A 97 -19.32 -15.82 -1.48
CA ALA A 97 -18.23 -16.32 -0.64
C ALA A 97 -17.05 -16.85 -1.47
N LEU A 98 -17.31 -17.57 -2.57
CA LEU A 98 -16.27 -18.00 -3.52
C LEU A 98 -15.62 -16.81 -4.25
N LEU A 99 -16.39 -15.79 -4.62
CA LEU A 99 -15.86 -14.57 -5.21
C LEU A 99 -14.99 -13.80 -4.21
N GLU A 100 -15.40 -13.71 -2.96
CA GLU A 100 -14.61 -13.08 -1.90
C GLU A 100 -13.31 -13.85 -1.63
N GLU A 101 -13.37 -15.19 -1.56
CA GLU A 101 -12.19 -16.05 -1.42
C GLU A 101 -11.24 -15.92 -2.62
N THR A 102 -11.77 -15.87 -3.85
CA THR A 102 -10.94 -15.69 -5.05
C THR A 102 -10.35 -14.28 -5.12
N VAL A 103 -11.11 -13.24 -4.78
CA VAL A 103 -10.58 -11.86 -4.67
C VAL A 103 -9.46 -11.80 -3.63
N GLN A 104 -9.63 -12.43 -2.47
CA GLN A 104 -8.59 -12.51 -1.45
C GLN A 104 -7.35 -13.26 -1.98
N LYS A 105 -7.55 -14.43 -2.62
CA LYS A 105 -6.48 -15.22 -3.26
C LYS A 105 -5.79 -14.53 -4.42
N LEU A 106 -6.43 -13.58 -5.11
CA LEU A 106 -5.78 -12.76 -6.15
C LEU A 106 -5.10 -11.52 -5.57
N ALA A 107 -5.66 -10.93 -4.52
CA ALA A 107 -5.11 -9.75 -3.84
C ALA A 107 -3.84 -10.10 -3.05
N ASP A 108 -3.81 -11.27 -2.39
CA ASP A 108 -2.67 -11.70 -1.57
C ASP A 108 -1.38 -11.85 -2.40
N PRO A 109 -1.31 -12.61 -3.51
CA PRO A 109 -0.10 -12.76 -4.31
C PRO A 109 0.40 -11.42 -4.87
N ASN A 110 -0.52 -10.54 -5.28
CA ASN A 110 -0.14 -9.23 -5.83
C ASN A 110 0.46 -8.33 -4.72
N ARG A 111 -0.12 -8.38 -3.51
CA ARG A 111 0.42 -7.67 -2.33
C ARG A 111 1.77 -8.23 -1.90
N HIS A 112 1.91 -9.56 -1.82
CA HIS A 112 3.17 -10.22 -1.45
C HIS A 112 4.25 -10.00 -2.51
N GLY A 113 3.92 -10.01 -3.81
CA GLY A 113 4.84 -9.72 -4.90
C GLY A 113 5.36 -8.28 -4.87
N ALA A 114 4.46 -7.30 -4.68
CA ALA A 114 4.86 -5.90 -4.53
C ALA A 114 5.71 -5.68 -3.28
N GLN A 115 5.40 -6.36 -2.17
CA GLN A 115 6.21 -6.32 -0.95
C GLN A 115 7.59 -6.97 -1.14
N ALA A 116 7.66 -8.13 -1.80
CA ALA A 116 8.92 -8.80 -2.10
C ALA A 116 9.83 -7.92 -2.97
N LEU A 117 9.27 -7.29 -4.01
CA LEU A 117 10.01 -6.36 -4.86
C LEU A 117 10.56 -5.16 -4.06
N ARG A 118 9.77 -4.60 -3.14
CA ARG A 118 10.24 -3.52 -2.26
C ARG A 118 11.35 -3.98 -1.33
N LEU A 119 11.28 -5.19 -0.80
CA LEU A 119 12.36 -5.76 0.03
C LEU A 119 13.65 -5.97 -0.77
N ASP A 120 13.54 -6.40 -2.03
CA ASP A 120 14.68 -6.53 -2.93
C ASP A 120 15.28 -5.15 -3.28
N GLU A 121 14.44 -4.13 -3.48
CA GLU A 121 14.87 -2.75 -3.65
C GLU A 121 15.61 -2.23 -2.40
N VAL A 122 15.09 -2.50 -1.20
CA VAL A 122 15.78 -2.18 0.06
C VAL A 122 17.13 -2.88 0.12
N GLU A 123 17.21 -4.18 -0.16
CA GLU A 123 18.48 -4.91 -0.16
C GLU A 123 19.48 -4.31 -1.17
N LEU A 124 19.03 -4.02 -2.39
CA LEU A 124 19.86 -3.41 -3.43
C LEU A 124 20.41 -2.05 -2.98
N LEU A 125 19.57 -1.20 -2.40
CA LEU A 125 19.97 0.12 -1.92
C LEU A 125 20.95 0.05 -0.74
N LEU A 126 20.74 -0.89 0.18
CA LEU A 126 21.67 -1.14 1.29
C LEU A 126 23.03 -1.64 0.78
N ARG A 127 23.04 -2.60 -0.16
CA ARG A 127 24.28 -3.08 -0.81
C ARG A 127 25.00 -1.95 -1.55
N LEU A 128 24.26 -1.12 -2.30
CA LEU A 128 24.82 0.03 -2.99
C LEU A 128 25.45 1.02 -1.99
N GLY A 129 24.77 1.32 -0.90
CA GLY A 129 25.30 2.19 0.17
C GLY A 129 26.60 1.65 0.77
N GLN A 130 26.62 0.36 1.13
CA GLN A 130 27.82 -0.31 1.64
C GLN A 130 28.96 -0.32 0.63
N GLN A 131 28.67 -0.59 -0.65
CA GLN A 131 29.68 -0.62 -1.71
C GLN A 131 30.29 0.77 -1.92
N ARG A 132 29.46 1.82 -1.96
CA ARG A 132 29.96 3.20 -2.10
C ARG A 132 30.83 3.63 -0.93
N LEU A 133 30.46 3.25 0.30
CA LEU A 133 31.27 3.56 1.46
C LEU A 133 32.57 2.74 1.52
N SER A 134 32.52 1.44 1.22
CA SER A 134 33.69 0.55 1.33
C SER A 134 34.71 0.74 0.21
N ILE A 135 34.25 1.02 -1.02
CA ILE A 135 35.11 1.19 -2.19
C ILE A 135 35.54 2.64 -2.37
N ALA A 136 34.59 3.57 -2.33
CA ALA A 136 34.83 4.96 -2.69
C ALA A 136 34.82 5.92 -1.49
N GLY A 137 34.65 5.41 -0.26
CA GLY A 137 34.54 6.22 0.97
C GLY A 137 33.44 7.28 0.92
N ASP A 138 32.48 7.14 0.01
CA ASP A 138 31.47 8.15 -0.29
C ASP A 138 30.33 8.08 0.73
N ALA A 139 30.56 8.78 1.85
CA ALA A 139 29.61 8.87 2.96
C ALA A 139 28.29 9.54 2.56
N ASP A 140 28.34 10.56 1.70
CA ASP A 140 27.15 11.24 1.19
C ASP A 140 26.32 10.32 0.30
N GLY A 141 27.00 9.57 -0.57
CA GLY A 141 26.40 8.56 -1.41
C GLY A 141 25.75 7.43 -0.63
N ALA A 142 26.41 6.97 0.42
CA ALA A 142 25.87 5.97 1.34
C ALA A 142 24.64 6.50 2.09
N ARG A 143 24.70 7.72 2.65
CA ARG A 143 23.55 8.37 3.29
C ARG A 143 22.32 8.45 2.40
N ARG A 144 22.50 8.88 1.14
CA ARG A 144 21.39 8.94 0.17
C ARG A 144 20.80 7.56 -0.11
N ALA A 145 21.65 6.55 -0.33
CA ALA A 145 21.19 5.18 -0.56
C ALA A 145 20.42 4.61 0.63
N TYR A 146 20.91 4.82 1.86
CA TYR A 146 20.25 4.41 3.09
C TYR A 146 18.93 5.17 3.36
N ALA A 147 18.86 6.46 2.99
CA ALA A 147 17.63 7.23 3.07
C ALA A 147 16.57 6.70 2.09
N LEU A 148 16.96 6.34 0.87
CA LEU A 148 16.08 5.69 -0.10
C LEU A 148 15.61 4.32 0.39
N ALA A 149 16.52 3.50 0.94
CA ALA A 149 16.20 2.21 1.53
C ALA A 149 15.17 2.36 2.66
N ASN A 150 15.33 3.37 3.52
CA ASN A 150 14.38 3.67 4.58
C ASN A 150 13.02 4.11 4.05
N GLY A 151 12.98 4.90 2.97
CA GLY A 151 11.74 5.25 2.28
C GLY A 151 11.01 4.03 1.71
N ALA A 152 11.75 3.14 1.02
CA ALA A 152 11.20 1.91 0.47
C ALA A 152 10.65 0.98 1.57
N LEU A 153 11.40 0.81 2.67
CA LEU A 153 11.01 -0.02 3.82
C LEU A 153 9.81 0.55 4.59
N ASN A 154 9.72 1.87 4.73
CA ASN A 154 8.58 2.53 5.39
C ASN A 154 7.28 2.40 4.59
N GLY A 155 7.36 2.20 3.28
CA GLY A 155 6.18 1.95 2.44
C GLY A 155 5.67 0.51 2.47
N ILE A 156 6.22 -0.37 3.31
CA ILE A 156 5.74 -1.74 3.52
C ILE A 156 4.93 -1.78 4.82
N ASP A 157 3.60 -1.82 4.74
CA ASP A 157 2.73 -1.88 5.92
C ASP A 157 2.66 -3.30 6.51
N ASP A 158 3.70 -3.71 7.25
CA ASP A 158 3.77 -4.97 8.01
C ASP A 158 4.53 -4.77 9.34
N PRO A 159 3.89 -5.04 10.50
CA PRO A 159 4.51 -4.96 11.83
C PRO A 159 5.75 -5.84 12.03
N GLY A 160 5.92 -6.90 11.24
CA GLY A 160 7.08 -7.81 11.33
C GLY A 160 8.42 -7.12 11.03
N TYR A 161 8.41 -5.98 10.33
CA TYR A 161 9.63 -5.25 9.97
C TYR A 161 9.97 -4.10 10.93
N LEU A 162 9.29 -3.96 12.07
CA LEU A 162 9.58 -2.89 13.04
C LEU A 162 11.03 -2.91 13.52
N ASN A 163 11.55 -4.09 13.86
CA ASN A 163 12.95 -4.26 14.28
C ASN A 163 13.93 -3.85 13.17
N LEU A 164 13.61 -4.20 11.92
CA LEU A 164 14.43 -3.87 10.75
C LEU A 164 14.46 -2.35 10.52
N ARG A 165 13.32 -1.68 10.66
CA ARG A 165 13.24 -0.21 10.57
C ARG A 165 14.06 0.45 11.68
N GLN A 166 14.00 -0.06 12.89
CA GLN A 166 14.77 0.47 14.01
C GLN A 166 16.28 0.29 13.81
N ALA A 167 16.72 -0.87 13.34
CA ALA A 167 18.12 -1.12 12.97
C ALA A 167 18.58 -0.16 11.86
N LEU A 168 17.76 0.03 10.83
CA LEU A 168 18.07 0.94 9.73
C LEU A 168 18.20 2.40 10.18
N VAL A 169 17.35 2.86 11.10
CA VAL A 169 17.46 4.19 11.69
C VAL A 169 18.77 4.34 12.48
N GLN A 170 19.15 3.34 13.28
CA GLN A 170 20.42 3.36 14.02
C GLN A 170 21.63 3.42 13.08
N GLU A 171 21.63 2.63 12.00
CA GLU A 171 22.69 2.68 10.98
C GLU A 171 22.76 4.04 10.29
N ARG A 172 21.61 4.68 10.03
CA ARG A 172 21.56 6.03 9.47
C ARG A 172 22.12 7.07 10.45
N ASP A 173 21.77 7.00 11.72
CA ASP A 173 22.32 7.89 12.75
C ASP A 173 23.84 7.69 12.91
N ALA A 174 24.34 6.45 12.73
CA ALA A 174 25.78 6.18 12.68
C ALA A 174 26.44 6.81 11.44
N LEU A 175 25.80 6.73 10.26
CA LEU A 175 26.27 7.39 9.03
C LEU A 175 26.23 8.92 9.12
N ASP A 176 25.22 9.48 9.79
CA ASP A 176 25.08 10.92 9.97
C ASP A 176 26.15 11.47 10.92
N ARG A 177 26.48 10.73 11.99
CA ARG A 177 27.61 11.03 12.89
C ARG A 177 28.97 11.07 12.18
N LEU A 178 29.11 10.33 11.06
CA LEU A 178 30.33 10.36 10.25
C LEU A 178 30.53 11.70 9.52
N GLY A 179 29.46 12.48 9.29
CA GLY A 179 29.51 13.71 8.49
C GLY A 179 30.07 13.45 7.10
N ALA A 180 30.81 14.40 6.51
CA ALA A 180 31.38 14.26 5.15
C ALA A 180 32.30 13.03 4.95
N GLY A 181 32.68 12.32 6.01
CA GLY A 181 33.54 11.15 5.96
C GLY A 181 35.03 11.50 6.02
N PRO A 182 35.88 10.51 6.36
CA PRO A 182 37.31 10.73 6.57
C PRO A 182 38.04 11.17 5.29
N GLN A 183 37.61 10.71 4.12
CA GLN A 183 38.22 11.08 2.84
C GLN A 183 37.94 12.55 2.45
N ALA A 184 36.72 13.04 2.67
CA ALA A 184 36.41 14.46 2.43
C ALA A 184 37.18 15.37 3.37
N GLN A 185 37.31 14.99 4.65
CA GLN A 185 38.12 15.72 5.63
C GLN A 185 39.61 15.72 5.24
N LEU A 186 40.11 14.59 4.74
CA LEU A 186 41.47 14.48 4.23
C LEU A 186 41.70 15.40 3.03
N GLY A 187 40.80 15.40 2.04
CA GLY A 187 40.86 16.30 0.88
C GLY A 187 40.89 17.78 1.28
N GLN A 188 40.00 18.19 2.20
CA GLN A 188 40.00 19.56 2.73
C GLN A 188 41.31 19.91 3.45
N THR A 189 41.90 18.95 4.16
CA THR A 189 43.17 19.17 4.86
C THR A 189 44.33 19.29 3.87
N LEU A 190 44.34 18.49 2.79
CA LEU A 190 45.30 18.60 1.70
C LEU A 190 45.19 19.96 0.99
N ASP A 191 43.96 20.43 0.73
CA ASP A 191 43.73 21.75 0.11
C ASP A 191 44.23 22.89 1.02
N ARG A 192 44.04 22.78 2.33
CA ARG A 192 44.62 23.74 3.30
C ARG A 192 46.14 23.71 3.33
N ILE A 193 46.74 22.53 3.29
CA ILE A 193 48.21 22.38 3.23
C ILE A 193 48.75 23.00 1.93
N ALA A 194 48.07 22.79 0.80
CA ALA A 194 48.41 23.40 -0.48
C ALA A 194 48.42 24.93 -0.39
N ALA A 195 47.38 25.52 0.21
CA ALA A 195 47.27 26.95 0.42
C ALA A 195 48.32 27.49 1.41
N ASP A 196 48.62 26.74 2.47
CA ASP A 196 49.65 27.10 3.44
C ASP A 196 51.04 27.06 2.80
N LEU A 197 51.33 26.06 1.95
CA LEU A 197 52.57 25.94 1.17
C LEU A 197 52.83 27.17 0.30
N GLN A 198 51.79 27.72 -0.34
CA GLN A 198 51.89 28.94 -1.14
C GLN A 198 52.16 30.20 -0.33
N ARG A 199 51.87 30.20 0.98
CA ARG A 199 52.06 31.35 1.88
C ARG A 199 53.34 31.29 2.68
N LEU A 200 54.14 30.22 2.54
CA LEU A 200 55.40 30.12 3.27
C LEU A 200 56.37 31.22 2.83
N PRO A 201 57.08 31.83 3.79
CA PRO A 201 58.09 32.84 3.48
C PRO A 201 59.24 32.18 2.73
N GLU A 202 59.55 32.72 1.56
CA GLU A 202 60.67 32.25 0.72
C GLU A 202 62.04 32.67 1.30
N GLN A 203 62.04 33.62 2.23
CA GLN A 203 63.22 34.10 2.92
C GLN A 203 62.97 33.97 4.42
N THR A 204 63.93 33.41 5.15
CA THR A 204 63.93 33.55 6.61
C THR A 204 63.94 35.03 6.93
N ALA A 205 62.96 35.49 7.72
CA ALA A 205 62.93 36.85 8.23
C ALA A 205 64.35 37.16 8.72
N GLN A 206 65.01 38.10 8.04
CA GLN A 206 66.42 38.42 8.24
C GLN A 206 66.68 38.41 9.73
N ALA A 207 67.58 37.53 10.19
CA ALA A 207 68.10 37.58 11.55
C ALA A 207 68.44 39.04 11.79
N SER A 208 67.63 39.68 12.64
CA SER A 208 67.58 41.12 12.75
C SER A 208 68.99 41.63 13.02
N ASP A 209 69.35 42.71 12.35
CA ASP A 209 70.64 43.41 12.39
C ASP A 209 71.06 43.86 13.82
N ALA A 210 70.25 43.49 14.82
CA ALA A 210 70.39 43.72 16.25
C ALA A 210 71.54 42.94 16.91
N GLY A 211 72.10 41.91 16.24
CA GLY A 211 73.21 41.11 16.77
C GLY A 211 74.54 41.23 16.03
N ARG A 212 74.65 42.05 14.97
CA ARG A 212 75.86 42.09 14.14
C ARG A 212 76.97 42.93 14.78
N PRO A 213 78.19 42.37 14.97
CA PRO A 213 79.36 43.13 15.40
C PRO A 213 79.63 44.35 14.52
N TRP A 214 80.10 45.45 15.12
CA TRP A 214 80.29 46.74 14.45
C TRP A 214 81.18 46.68 13.20
N TRP A 215 82.22 45.84 13.20
CA TRP A 215 83.13 45.67 12.06
C TRP A 215 82.41 45.09 10.84
N GLN A 216 81.39 44.25 11.06
CA GLN A 216 80.58 43.64 10.01
C GLN A 216 79.66 44.67 9.34
N LYS A 217 79.29 45.76 10.03
CA LYS A 217 78.51 46.88 9.48
C LYS A 217 79.34 47.80 8.58
N VAL A 218 80.63 47.98 8.90
CA VAL A 218 81.56 48.81 8.11
C VAL A 218 82.01 48.08 6.84
N LEU A 219 82.16 46.75 6.90
CA LEU A 219 82.54 45.90 5.75
C LEU A 219 81.35 45.48 4.87
N ALA A 220 80.11 45.69 5.31
CA ALA A 220 78.88 45.35 4.59
C ALA A 220 78.80 45.86 3.13
N PRO A 221 79.34 47.05 2.76
CA PRO A 221 79.30 47.52 1.37
C PRO A 221 80.28 46.80 0.44
N LEU A 222 81.32 46.14 0.97
CA LEU A 222 82.35 45.47 0.16
C LEU A 222 82.25 43.94 0.18
N VAL A 223 81.80 43.34 1.28
CA VAL A 223 81.75 41.88 1.43
C VAL A 223 80.51 41.45 2.21
N GLU A 224 79.53 40.88 1.52
CA GLU A 224 78.35 40.29 2.15
C GLU A 224 78.62 38.81 2.45
N ILE A 225 79.03 38.51 3.70
CA ILE A 225 79.19 37.12 4.16
C ILE A 225 77.81 36.55 4.46
N ARG A 226 77.24 35.80 3.52
CA ARG A 226 75.99 35.07 3.71
C ARG A 226 76.30 33.65 4.20
N PRO A 227 75.97 33.28 5.45
CA PRO A 227 76.20 31.92 5.93
C PRO A 227 75.33 30.94 5.14
N SER A 228 75.97 30.14 4.28
CA SER A 228 75.35 29.13 3.41
C SER A 228 75.01 27.83 4.16
N ARG A 229 74.42 27.93 5.36
CA ARG A 229 73.86 26.74 6.03
C ARG A 229 72.45 26.50 5.51
N GLY A 230 72.37 25.86 4.34
CA GLY A 230 71.17 25.13 3.89
C GLY A 230 70.44 25.68 2.67
N ASP A 231 70.61 26.96 2.33
CA ASP A 231 70.02 27.51 1.10
C ASP A 231 70.96 27.21 -0.07
N ALA A 232 70.80 26.03 -0.68
CA ALA A 232 71.14 25.90 -2.08
C ALA A 232 70.34 26.99 -2.80
N LEU A 233 71.03 27.98 -3.39
CA LEU A 233 70.43 29.03 -4.20
C LEU A 233 69.82 28.36 -5.44
N LEU A 234 68.65 27.75 -5.27
CA LEU A 234 67.89 27.18 -6.38
C LEU A 234 67.72 28.31 -7.39
N THR A 235 68.17 28.09 -8.62
CA THR A 235 67.96 29.09 -9.67
C THR A 235 66.45 29.32 -9.82
N GLY A 236 66.02 30.48 -10.34
CA GLY A 236 64.59 30.76 -10.52
C GLY A 236 63.86 29.65 -11.30
N GLY A 237 64.54 29.07 -12.30
CA GLY A 237 64.04 27.92 -13.07
C GLY A 237 63.95 26.62 -12.26
N GLU A 238 64.98 26.29 -11.46
CA GLU A 238 64.94 25.11 -10.57
C GLU A 238 63.82 25.22 -9.53
N ARG A 239 63.56 26.43 -9.02
CA ARG A 239 62.45 26.70 -8.09
C ARG A 239 61.09 26.49 -8.75
N HIS A 240 60.92 26.97 -9.99
CA HIS A 240 59.67 26.78 -10.74
C HIS A 240 59.41 25.29 -11.00
N ALA A 241 60.42 24.58 -11.51
CA ALA A 241 60.32 23.13 -11.78
C ALA A 241 60.02 22.32 -10.50
N ALA A 242 60.59 22.72 -9.37
CA ALA A 242 60.33 22.06 -8.10
C ALA A 242 58.93 22.40 -7.54
N GLY A 243 58.41 23.60 -7.82
CA GLY A 243 57.02 23.97 -7.55
C GLY A 243 56.03 23.15 -8.38
N ASP A 244 56.30 22.94 -9.66
CA ASP A 244 55.49 22.10 -10.55
C ASP A 244 55.50 20.63 -10.08
N ALA A 245 56.67 20.11 -9.73
CA ALA A 245 56.80 18.76 -9.15
C ALA A 245 55.99 18.62 -7.85
N LEU A 246 56.00 19.63 -6.99
CA LEU A 246 55.21 19.66 -5.76
C LEU A 246 53.70 19.61 -6.05
N GLN A 247 53.22 20.34 -7.06
CA GLN A 247 51.81 20.32 -7.46
C GLN A 247 51.40 18.93 -7.97
N ILE A 248 52.26 18.27 -8.75
CA ILE A 248 52.04 16.90 -9.22
C ILE A 248 51.93 15.95 -8.01
N GLU A 249 52.85 16.02 -7.06
CA GLU A 249 52.82 15.15 -5.87
C GLU A 249 51.57 15.39 -5.01
N LEU A 250 51.13 16.63 -4.87
CA LEU A 250 49.90 16.95 -4.17
C LEU A 250 48.66 16.41 -4.91
N SER A 251 48.65 16.48 -6.26
CA SER A 251 47.58 15.88 -7.05
C SER A 251 47.54 14.35 -6.93
N LEU A 252 48.71 13.70 -6.85
CA LEU A 252 48.84 12.27 -6.61
C LEU A 252 48.36 11.90 -5.20
N ALA A 253 48.69 12.72 -4.20
CA ALA A 253 48.17 12.55 -2.84
C ALA A 253 46.64 12.66 -2.82
N ARG A 254 46.05 13.61 -3.56
CA ARG A 254 44.58 13.75 -3.67
C ARG A 254 43.95 12.53 -4.33
N ALA A 255 44.51 12.06 -5.45
CA ALA A 255 44.01 10.87 -6.14
C ALA A 255 44.13 9.60 -5.27
N ALA A 256 45.21 9.46 -4.50
CA ALA A 256 45.38 8.35 -3.56
C ALA A 256 44.37 8.44 -2.39
N ALA A 257 44.10 9.65 -1.88
CA ALA A 257 43.10 9.90 -0.85
C ALA A 257 41.69 9.49 -1.31
N GLU A 258 41.30 9.88 -2.53
CA GLU A 258 39.99 9.52 -3.12
C GLU A 258 39.82 8.02 -3.33
N ARG A 259 40.90 7.31 -3.70
CA ARG A 259 40.89 5.84 -3.85
C ARG A 259 41.03 5.08 -2.53
N GLY A 260 41.30 5.77 -1.42
CA GLY A 260 41.63 5.15 -0.15
C GLY A 260 42.95 4.34 -0.16
N ASP A 261 43.89 4.69 -1.03
CA ASP A 261 45.22 4.06 -1.11
C ASP A 261 46.16 4.66 -0.05
N ALA A 262 46.26 3.95 1.08
CA ALA A 262 47.12 4.34 2.20
C ALA A 262 48.60 4.43 1.84
N GLN A 263 49.09 3.49 1.03
CA GLN A 263 50.50 3.44 0.69
C GLN A 263 50.85 4.53 -0.31
N GLY A 264 50.03 4.71 -1.35
CA GLY A 264 50.19 5.77 -2.33
C GLY A 264 50.15 7.16 -1.69
N LEU A 265 49.20 7.39 -0.79
CA LEU A 265 49.09 8.64 -0.04
C LEU A 265 50.34 8.89 0.81
N ALA A 266 50.76 7.91 1.62
CA ALA A 266 51.92 8.06 2.48
C ALA A 266 53.23 8.28 1.69
N GLN A 267 53.35 7.69 0.50
CA GLN A 267 54.49 7.94 -0.40
C GLN A 267 54.47 9.36 -0.97
N ALA A 268 53.33 9.81 -1.50
CA ALA A 268 53.17 11.17 -2.03
C ALA A 268 53.44 12.23 -0.95
N LEU A 269 52.87 12.05 0.26
CA LEU A 269 53.09 12.98 1.38
C LEU A 269 54.56 13.02 1.85
N ARG A 270 55.31 11.92 1.78
CA ARG A 270 56.76 11.91 2.07
C ARG A 270 57.56 12.68 1.01
N ARG A 271 57.17 12.57 -0.26
CA ARG A 271 57.80 13.35 -1.35
C ARG A 271 57.49 14.84 -1.19
N VAL A 272 56.25 15.19 -0.83
CA VAL A 272 55.87 16.57 -0.46
C VAL A 272 56.71 17.08 0.72
N ASP A 273 56.90 16.31 1.79
CA ASP A 273 57.75 16.71 2.93
C ASP A 273 59.20 16.97 2.51
N THR A 274 59.73 16.10 1.63
CA THR A 274 61.10 16.22 1.09
C THR A 274 61.26 17.50 0.26
N TRP A 275 60.34 17.77 -0.66
CA TRP A 275 60.32 19.02 -1.43
C TRP A 275 60.16 20.24 -0.53
N THR A 276 59.32 20.15 0.51
CA THR A 276 59.11 21.25 1.46
C THR A 276 60.41 21.63 2.19
N THR A 277 61.24 20.66 2.57
CA THR A 277 62.56 20.94 3.18
C THR A 277 63.58 21.52 2.21
N ARG A 278 63.40 21.29 0.90
CA ARG A 278 64.33 21.71 -0.15
C ARG A 278 64.00 23.09 -0.71
N LEU A 279 62.72 23.47 -0.80
CA LEU A 279 62.28 24.76 -1.35
C LEU A 279 62.28 25.88 -0.30
N TRP A 280 61.94 25.58 0.95
CA TRP A 280 61.78 26.61 1.99
C TRP A 280 62.79 26.47 3.13
N PRO A 281 63.34 27.60 3.62
CA PRO A 281 64.27 27.61 4.74
C PRO A 281 63.56 27.29 6.07
N ASP A 282 64.33 27.06 7.14
CA ASP A 282 63.74 26.68 8.42
C ASP A 282 62.94 27.81 9.06
N SER A 283 61.66 27.53 9.35
CA SER A 283 60.72 28.49 9.91
C SER A 283 59.67 27.77 10.77
N PRO A 284 59.08 28.45 11.77
CA PRO A 284 58.03 27.85 12.59
C PRO A 284 56.81 27.43 11.77
N GLN A 285 56.51 28.16 10.69
CA GLN A 285 55.42 27.85 9.76
C GLN A 285 55.71 26.57 8.97
N ARG A 286 56.96 26.38 8.51
CA ARG A 286 57.41 25.13 7.87
C ARG A 286 57.28 23.95 8.83
N ALA A 287 57.70 24.11 10.08
CA ALA A 287 57.57 23.05 11.09
C ALA A 287 56.09 22.66 11.31
N GLN A 288 55.17 23.63 11.31
CA GLN A 288 53.74 23.39 11.46
C GLN A 288 53.13 22.65 10.26
N VAL A 289 53.50 23.01 9.03
CA VAL A 289 53.03 22.27 7.83
C VAL A 289 53.54 20.83 7.85
N ARG A 290 54.81 20.63 8.21
CA ARG A 290 55.42 19.28 8.30
C ARG A 290 54.79 18.42 9.38
N SER A 291 54.40 18.99 10.52
CA SER A 291 53.70 18.22 11.57
C SER A 291 52.31 17.79 11.11
N ARG A 292 51.58 18.66 10.39
CA ARG A 292 50.28 18.30 9.78
C ARG A 292 50.42 17.22 8.70
N LEU A 293 51.43 17.31 7.83
CA LEU A 293 51.73 16.27 6.84
C LEU A 293 51.98 14.91 7.51
N ARG A 294 52.75 14.88 8.61
CA ARG A 294 53.00 13.66 9.38
C ARG A 294 51.74 13.12 10.07
N ALA A 295 50.91 14.00 10.61
CA ALA A 295 49.62 13.59 11.19
C ALA A 295 48.70 12.96 10.13
N LEU A 296 48.65 13.52 8.92
CA LEU A 296 47.87 12.95 7.80
C LEU A 296 48.37 11.59 7.34
N GLN A 297 49.69 11.35 7.33
CA GLN A 297 50.25 10.05 6.97
C GLN A 297 49.79 8.92 7.92
N GLN A 298 49.41 9.26 9.15
CA GLN A 298 48.97 8.30 10.17
C GLN A 298 47.44 8.24 10.33
N ALA A 299 46.69 9.09 9.62
CA ALA A 299 45.24 9.15 9.75
C ALA A 299 44.56 7.93 9.09
N PRO A 300 43.53 7.34 9.73
CA PRO A 300 42.80 6.23 9.14
C PRO A 300 41.99 6.69 7.92
N LEU A 301 42.18 6.03 6.79
CA LEU A 301 41.54 6.38 5.52
C LEU A 301 40.14 5.81 5.34
N ARG A 302 39.82 4.75 6.09
CA ARG A 302 38.53 4.07 5.99
C ARG A 302 37.73 4.27 7.27
N PRO A 303 36.46 4.66 7.15
CA PRO A 303 35.58 4.75 8.30
C PRO A 303 35.27 3.32 8.79
N GLN A 304 35.51 3.06 10.08
CA GLN A 304 35.10 1.80 10.72
C GLN A 304 33.77 2.04 11.41
N LEU A 305 32.66 1.61 10.79
CA LEU A 305 31.36 1.56 11.45
C LEU A 305 30.99 0.09 11.65
N PRO A 306 31.17 -0.47 12.86
CA PRO A 306 30.82 -1.86 13.14
C PRO A 306 29.31 -2.13 13.08
N GLU A 307 28.48 -1.08 13.21
CA GLU A 307 27.01 -1.17 13.15
C GLU A 307 26.49 -1.29 11.71
N LEU A 308 27.29 -0.90 10.70
CA LEU A 308 26.87 -0.92 9.30
C LEU A 308 26.70 -2.36 8.79
N GLY A 309 25.54 -2.61 8.20
CA GLY A 309 25.19 -3.88 7.56
C GLY A 309 24.46 -4.88 8.44
N THR A 310 24.17 -4.54 9.69
CA THR A 310 23.30 -5.35 10.55
C THR A 310 21.89 -5.49 9.99
N THR A 311 21.35 -4.42 9.42
CA THR A 311 20.04 -4.37 8.74
C THR A 311 20.01 -5.31 7.53
N LEU A 312 21.08 -5.33 6.73
CA LEU A 312 21.17 -6.18 5.55
C LEU A 312 21.26 -7.67 5.94
N LEU A 313 22.06 -8.00 6.97
CA LEU A 313 22.14 -9.35 7.50
C LEU A 313 20.79 -9.81 8.08
N GLN A 314 20.09 -8.93 8.79
CA GLN A 314 18.77 -9.23 9.34
C GLN A 314 17.74 -9.49 8.22
N LEU A 315 17.76 -8.68 7.16
CA LEU A 315 16.89 -8.87 6.00
C LEU A 315 17.16 -10.21 5.29
N GLN A 316 18.43 -10.60 5.17
CA GLN A 316 18.83 -11.90 4.59
C GLN A 316 18.36 -13.07 5.44
N ALA A 317 18.58 -13.01 6.76
CA ALA A 317 18.12 -14.04 7.69
C ALA A 317 16.59 -14.20 7.67
N MET A 318 15.84 -13.09 7.57
CA MET A 318 14.38 -13.13 7.44
C MET A 318 13.90 -13.73 6.11
N ARG A 319 14.72 -13.67 5.04
CA ARG A 319 14.40 -14.30 3.76
C ARG A 319 14.70 -15.79 3.77
N GLU A 320 15.86 -16.17 4.33
CA GLU A 320 16.25 -17.57 4.49
C GLU A 320 15.24 -18.33 5.36
N GLY A 321 14.82 -17.76 6.49
CA GLY A 321 13.81 -18.38 7.37
C GLY A 321 12.41 -18.52 6.73
N ARG A 322 12.07 -17.67 5.73
CA ARG A 322 10.84 -17.79 4.94
C ARG A 322 10.93 -18.82 3.82
N SER A 323 12.12 -19.09 3.30
CA SER A 323 12.33 -20.08 2.23
C SER A 323 12.29 -21.53 2.72
N THR A 324 12.43 -21.74 4.03
CA THR A 324 12.45 -23.06 4.68
C THR A 324 11.09 -23.49 5.26
N GLN A 325 10.04 -22.69 5.10
CA GLN A 325 8.66 -23.01 5.49
C GLN A 325 7.80 -23.21 4.25
#